data_AF-A0A3N9N6Z0-F1
#
_entry.id   AF-A0A3N9N6Z0-F1
#
_cell.length_a   1.000
_cell.length_b   1.000
_cell.length_c   1.000
_cell.angle_alpha   90.00
_cell.angle_beta   90.00
_cell.angle_gamma   90.00
#
_symmetry.space_group_name_H-M   'P 1'
#
loop_
_entity.id
_entity.type
_entity.pdbx_description
1 polymer ?
#
loop_
_entity_poly.entity_id
_entity_poly.type
_entity_poly.pdbx_seq_one_letter_code
_entity_poly.pdbx_strand_id
1 'polypeptide(L)'
;MKHLSDDKIQNYLDGNTPQENDAIKNHLKTCIHCQDLLNQYQNLYIDLKRDPEFQLSEAFTHAVMKRLTLTPKRGLLFRIAKDFLLGIGFLWFTAVAIAIAYFIDSKPWEELFKQSTNLMSTIKTTFFVSINHVLSDLIGKPYLLLCAGLTLLIIAIIDRLIIQPKYNNLSL
;
A
#
# COMPACT_ATOMS: atom_id res chain seq x y z
N MET A 1 41.39 -18.49 21.71
CA MET A 1 39.94 -18.20 21.85
C MET A 1 39.60 -17.04 20.93
N LYS A 2 38.44 -17.04 20.27
CA LYS A 2 38.04 -15.96 19.34
C LYS A 2 37.36 -14.84 20.14
N HIS A 3 37.87 -13.61 20.04
CA HIS A 3 37.28 -12.43 20.67
C HIS A 3 36.03 -11.95 19.90
N LEU A 4 35.19 -11.16 20.57
CA LEU A 4 34.10 -10.44 19.91
C LEU A 4 34.69 -9.33 19.03
N SER A 5 34.08 -9.09 17.87
CA SER A 5 34.38 -7.90 17.07
C SER A 5 33.76 -6.66 17.71
N ASP A 6 34.33 -5.49 17.40
CA ASP A 6 33.79 -4.20 17.85
C ASP A 6 32.31 -4.05 17.50
N ASP A 7 31.92 -4.39 16.27
CA ASP A 7 30.52 -4.34 15.82
C ASP A 7 29.58 -5.15 16.74
N LYS A 8 30.02 -6.31 17.24
CA LYS A 8 29.20 -7.14 18.13
C LYS A 8 29.07 -6.51 19.52
N ILE A 9 30.12 -5.86 20.00
CA ILE A 9 30.11 -5.17 21.30
C ILE A 9 29.26 -3.90 21.21
N GLN A 10 29.36 -3.14 20.12
CA GLN A 10 28.51 -1.95 19.89
C GLN A 10 27.04 -2.32 19.71
N ASN A 11 26.73 -3.32 18.88
CA ASN A 11 25.35 -3.80 18.73
C ASN A 11 24.73 -4.31 20.04
N TYR A 12 25.56 -4.89 20.92
CA TYR A 12 25.16 -5.28 22.27
C TYR A 12 24.84 -4.07 23.15
N LEU A 13 25.68 -3.02 23.11
CA LEU A 13 25.47 -1.76 23.85
C LEU A 13 24.22 -0.99 23.36
N ASP A 14 23.97 -0.99 22.06
CA ASP A 14 22.84 -0.29 21.44
C ASP A 14 21.52 -1.08 21.53
N GLY A 15 21.55 -2.34 21.97
CA GLY A 15 20.36 -3.20 22.10
C GLY A 15 19.82 -3.74 20.77
N ASN A 16 20.59 -3.69 19.69
CA ASN A 16 20.15 -4.07 18.33
C ASN A 16 20.15 -5.58 18.06
N THR A 17 20.72 -6.41 18.94
CA THR A 17 20.83 -7.87 18.75
C THR A 17 20.19 -8.69 19.87
N PRO A 18 18.85 -8.75 19.95
CA PRO A 18 18.16 -9.51 21.00
C PRO A 18 18.37 -11.03 20.92
N GLN A 19 18.65 -11.58 19.73
CA GLN A 19 18.82 -13.03 19.52
C GLN A 19 20.18 -13.57 19.99
N GLU A 20 21.24 -12.76 19.96
CA GLU A 20 22.61 -13.19 20.35
C GLU A 20 22.99 -12.72 21.78
N ASN A 21 22.08 -12.04 22.47
CA ASN A 21 22.37 -11.32 23.71
C ASN A 21 22.91 -12.23 24.83
N ASP A 22 22.35 -13.43 24.98
CA ASP A 22 22.79 -14.36 26.03
C ASP A 22 24.17 -14.96 25.76
N ALA A 23 24.47 -15.27 24.49
CA ALA A 23 25.78 -15.79 24.09
C ALA A 23 26.88 -14.73 24.27
N ILE A 24 26.60 -13.49 23.87
CA ILE A 24 27.51 -12.35 24.04
C ILE A 24 27.72 -12.06 25.54
N LYS A 25 26.66 -12.06 26.34
CA LYS A 25 26.74 -11.85 27.79
C LYS A 25 27.59 -12.92 28.48
N ASN A 26 27.45 -14.18 28.08
CA ASN A 26 28.29 -15.27 28.62
C ASN A 26 29.76 -15.12 28.22
N HIS A 27 30.03 -14.68 26.98
CA HIS A 27 31.39 -14.37 26.55
C HIS A 27 32.02 -13.21 27.35
N LEU A 28 31.27 -12.13 27.57
CA LEU A 28 31.73 -10.96 28.33
C LEU A 28 32.02 -11.27 29.81
N LYS A 29 31.38 -12.30 30.39
CA LYS A 29 31.69 -12.78 31.75
C LYS A 29 33.00 -13.57 31.85
N THR A 30 33.46 -14.14 30.75
CA THR A 30 34.60 -15.09 30.74
C THR A 30 35.85 -14.52 30.09
N CYS A 31 35.70 -13.54 29.18
CA CYS A 31 36.81 -12.94 28.45
C CYS A 31 37.16 -11.56 29.02
N ILE A 32 38.26 -11.46 29.76
CA ILE A 32 38.77 -10.22 30.37
C ILE A 32 39.03 -9.14 29.30
N HIS A 33 39.56 -9.52 28.14
CA HIS A 33 39.86 -8.57 27.07
C HIS A 33 38.59 -7.90 26.52
N CYS A 34 37.54 -8.68 26.26
CA CYS A 34 36.26 -8.14 25.79
C CYS A 34 35.55 -7.33 26.88
N GLN A 35 35.76 -7.66 28.16
CA GLN A 35 35.24 -6.89 29.29
C GLN A 35 35.91 -5.52 29.40
N ASP A 36 37.23 -5.45 29.25
CA ASP A 36 37.96 -4.18 29.26
C ASP A 36 37.52 -3.27 28.12
N LEU A 37 37.38 -3.84 26.93
CA LEU A 37 36.91 -3.13 25.74
C LEU A 37 35.46 -2.61 25.91
N LEU A 38 34.57 -3.41 26.52
CA LEU A 38 33.22 -2.97 26.90
C LEU A 38 33.25 -1.78 27.86
N ASN A 39 34.11 -1.83 28.89
CA ASN A 39 34.24 -0.74 29.86
C ASN A 39 34.74 0.55 29.19
N GLN A 40 35.68 0.45 28.25
CA GLN A 40 36.16 1.59 27.47
C GLN A 40 35.03 2.26 26.68
N TYR A 41 34.19 1.47 25.99
CA TYR A 41 33.02 2.03 25.30
C TYR A 41 32.02 2.65 26.28
N GLN A 42 31.71 1.99 27.40
CA GLN A 42 30.78 2.55 28.39
C GLN A 42 31.26 3.90 28.94
N ASN A 43 32.55 4.04 29.20
CA ASN A 43 33.15 5.31 29.63
C ASN A 43 33.01 6.39 28.54
N LEU A 44 33.28 6.04 27.28
CA LEU A 44 33.10 6.95 26.15
C LEU A 44 31.63 7.43 26.03
N TYR A 45 30.66 6.53 26.18
CA TYR A 45 29.23 6.90 26.16
C TYR A 45 28.86 7.82 27.33
N ILE A 46 29.43 7.61 28.52
CA ILE A 46 29.22 8.48 29.68
C ILE A 46 29.76 9.88 29.39
N ASP A 47 30.96 9.98 28.81
CA ASP A 47 31.59 11.27 28.50
C ASP A 47 30.86 11.99 27.35
N LEU A 48 30.43 11.28 26.31
CA LEU A 48 29.58 11.83 25.25
C LEU A 48 28.21 12.29 25.77
N LYS A 49 27.66 11.62 26.79
CA LYS A 49 26.40 12.02 27.43
C LYS A 49 26.57 13.25 28.34
N ARG A 50 27.80 13.54 28.80
CA ARG A 50 28.13 14.74 29.58
C ARG A 50 28.40 15.95 28.71
N ASP A 51 28.64 15.77 27.41
CA ASP A 51 28.66 16.87 26.46
C ASP A 51 27.31 17.61 26.58
N PRO A 52 27.28 18.93 26.85
CA PRO A 52 26.06 19.68 27.05
C PRO A 52 25.04 19.29 26.00
N GLU A 53 23.92 18.75 26.47
CA GLU A 53 22.79 18.35 25.64
C GLU A 53 22.62 19.37 24.51
N PHE A 54 22.54 18.90 23.27
CA PHE A 54 22.12 19.72 22.14
C PHE A 54 20.69 20.21 22.45
N GLN A 55 20.60 21.29 23.22
CA GLN A 55 19.34 21.93 23.55
C GLN A 55 18.88 22.58 22.27
N LEU A 56 17.92 21.91 21.64
CA LEU A 56 17.19 22.49 20.52
C LEU A 56 16.61 23.81 21.02
N SER A 57 16.87 24.89 20.28
CA SER A 57 16.30 26.21 20.61
C SER A 57 14.78 26.08 20.82
N GLU A 58 14.19 26.86 21.72
CA GLU A 58 12.73 26.85 21.94
C GLU A 58 11.93 27.05 20.63
N ALA A 59 12.51 27.76 19.66
CA ALA A 59 11.93 28.00 18.34
C ALA A 59 12.03 26.81 17.37
N PHE A 60 12.78 25.75 17.69
CA PHE A 60 13.02 24.60 16.80
C PHE A 60 11.70 23.89 16.46
N THR A 61 10.90 23.59 17.48
CA THR A 61 9.58 22.96 17.29
C THR A 61 8.69 23.80 16.39
N HIS A 62 8.65 25.12 16.62
CA HIS A 62 7.87 26.04 15.79
C HIS A 62 8.40 26.09 14.35
N ALA A 63 9.72 26.11 14.15
CA ALA A 63 10.34 26.13 12.83
C ALA A 63 10.08 24.83 12.03
N VAL A 64 10.12 23.67 12.70
CA VAL A 64 9.79 22.37 12.07
C VAL A 64 8.31 22.30 11.72
N MET A 65 7.42 22.64 12.66
CA MET A 65 5.97 22.61 12.43
C MET A 65 5.55 23.58 11.31
N LYS A 66 6.18 24.76 11.23
CA LYS A 66 5.97 25.70 10.14
C LYS A 66 6.36 25.10 8.78
N ARG A 67 7.46 24.33 8.70
CA ARG A 67 7.84 23.67 7.44
C ARG A 67 6.90 22.54 7.06
N LEU A 68 6.38 21.77 8.03
CA LEU A 68 5.44 20.68 7.77
C LEU A 68 4.09 21.19 7.26
N THR A 69 3.58 22.26 7.88
CA THR A 69 2.30 22.90 7.52
C THR A 69 2.34 23.65 6.18
N LEU A 70 3.53 24.03 5.71
CA LEU A 70 3.71 24.66 4.40
C LEU A 70 3.72 23.67 3.24
N THR A 71 3.50 22.37 3.46
CA THR A 71 3.20 21.43 2.37
C THR A 71 1.85 21.87 1.76
N PRO A 72 1.84 22.52 0.59
CA PRO A 72 0.62 23.16 0.11
C PRO A 72 -0.44 22.09 -0.11
N LYS A 73 -1.68 22.39 0.28
CA LYS A 73 -2.92 21.64 0.00
C LYS A 73 -3.09 21.47 -1.53
N ARG A 74 -2.30 20.60 -2.14
CA ARG A 74 -2.33 20.27 -3.57
C ARG A 74 -3.62 19.55 -3.96
N GLY A 75 -4.43 19.13 -2.97
CA GLY A 75 -5.67 18.38 -3.17
C GLY A 75 -6.90 19.23 -3.53
N LEU A 76 -7.00 20.51 -3.13
CA LEU A 76 -8.25 21.25 -3.33
C LEU A 76 -8.42 21.75 -4.78
N LEU A 77 -7.36 22.34 -5.35
CA LEU A 77 -7.35 22.77 -6.75
C LEU A 77 -7.46 21.58 -7.71
N PHE A 78 -6.80 20.45 -7.40
CA PHE A 78 -6.87 19.25 -8.24
C PHE A 78 -8.24 18.57 -8.17
N ARG A 79 -8.95 18.68 -7.03
CA ARG A 79 -10.30 18.15 -6.87
C ARG A 79 -11.32 18.97 -7.68
N ILE A 80 -11.26 20.30 -7.59
CA ILE A 80 -12.13 21.18 -8.38
C ILE A 80 -11.82 21.03 -9.88
N ALA A 81 -10.54 20.95 -10.26
CA ALA A 81 -10.15 20.74 -11.65
C ALA A 81 -10.67 19.41 -12.20
N LYS A 82 -10.63 18.33 -11.41
CA LYS A 82 -11.16 17.02 -11.80
C LYS A 82 -12.66 17.05 -12.05
N ASP A 83 -13.43 17.67 -11.15
CA ASP A 83 -14.89 17.73 -11.27
C ASP A 83 -15.31 18.59 -12.49
N PHE A 84 -14.58 19.68 -12.77
CA PHE A 84 -14.77 20.48 -13.98
C PHE A 84 -14.42 19.71 -15.27
N LEU A 85 -13.31 18.98 -15.28
CA LEU A 85 -12.86 18.23 -16.46
C LEU A 85 -13.87 17.13 -16.83
N LEU A 86 -14.46 16.50 -15.82
CA LEU A 86 -15.48 15.48 -16.00
C LEU A 86 -16.80 16.07 -16.55
N GLY A 87 -17.18 17.26 -16.07
CA GLY A 87 -18.33 17.99 -16.59
C GLY A 87 -18.17 18.41 -18.06
N ILE A 88 -17.00 18.93 -18.43
CA ILE A 88 -16.69 19.31 -19.82
C ILE A 88 -16.69 18.08 -20.73
N GLY A 89 -16.13 16.95 -20.27
CA GLY A 89 -16.14 15.70 -21.03
C GLY A 89 -17.55 15.19 -21.32
N PHE A 90 -18.44 15.23 -20.32
CA PHE A 90 -19.83 14.82 -20.49
C PHE A 90 -20.58 15.73 -21.46
N LEU A 91 -20.39 17.05 -21.36
CA LEU A 91 -21.00 18.02 -22.25
C LEU A 91 -20.54 17.85 -23.72
N TRP A 92 -19.26 17.54 -23.92
CA TRP A 92 -18.72 17.29 -25.26
C TRP A 92 -19.29 15.99 -25.86
N PHE A 93 -19.36 14.93 -25.06
CA PHE A 93 -19.91 13.63 -25.49
C PHE A 93 -21.38 13.74 -25.88
N THR A 94 -22.20 14.45 -25.10
CA THR A 94 -23.62 14.65 -25.42
C THR A 94 -23.81 15.48 -26.68
N ALA A 95 -23.03 16.55 -26.86
CA ALA A 95 -23.08 17.37 -28.07
C ALA A 95 -22.73 16.56 -29.34
N VAL A 96 -21.70 15.72 -29.26
CA VAL A 96 -21.32 14.83 -30.37
C VAL A 96 -22.40 13.79 -30.66
N ALA A 97 -22.96 13.16 -29.62
CA ALA A 97 -24.03 12.17 -29.80
C ALA A 97 -25.28 12.77 -30.48
N ILE A 98 -25.65 14.01 -30.10
CA ILE A 98 -26.77 14.74 -30.72
C ILE A 98 -26.44 15.09 -32.17
N ALA A 99 -25.23 15.56 -32.45
CA ALA A 99 -24.81 15.89 -33.82
C ALA A 99 -24.82 14.64 -34.73
N ILE A 100 -24.36 13.50 -34.22
CA ILE A 100 -24.40 12.22 -34.93
C ILE A 100 -25.84 11.80 -35.20
N ALA A 101 -26.73 11.90 -34.20
CA ALA A 101 -28.15 11.56 -34.36
C ALA A 101 -28.87 12.49 -35.35
N TYR A 102 -28.43 13.74 -35.49
CA TYR A 102 -29.02 14.70 -36.41
C TYR A 102 -28.52 14.52 -37.86
N PHE A 103 -27.24 14.20 -38.05
CA PHE A 103 -26.62 14.09 -39.38
C PHE A 103 -26.68 12.69 -40.00
N ILE A 104 -26.88 11.64 -39.20
CA ILE A 104 -27.02 10.27 -39.69
C ILE A 104 -28.52 9.96 -39.85
N ASP A 105 -28.98 9.88 -41.10
CA ASP A 105 -30.30 9.33 -41.48
C ASP A 105 -30.50 8.00 -40.72
N SER A 106 -31.66 7.74 -40.09
CA SER A 106 -31.81 6.70 -39.05
C SER A 106 -31.67 5.24 -39.56
N LYS A 107 -31.49 5.05 -40.86
CA LYS A 107 -31.47 3.76 -41.54
C LYS A 107 -30.28 2.84 -41.16
N PRO A 108 -29.03 3.32 -40.98
CA PRO A 108 -27.90 2.48 -40.57
C PRO A 108 -28.07 1.92 -39.17
N TRP A 109 -28.79 2.63 -38.28
CA TRP A 109 -29.06 2.16 -36.93
C TRP A 109 -30.02 0.97 -36.90
N GLU A 110 -31.03 0.94 -37.79
CA GLU A 110 -31.96 -0.19 -37.86
C GLU A 110 -31.27 -1.48 -38.33
N GLU A 111 -30.33 -1.38 -39.27
CA GLU A 111 -29.53 -2.53 -39.74
C GLU A 111 -28.57 -3.04 -38.65
N LEU A 112 -27.89 -2.13 -37.93
CA LEU A 112 -27.03 -2.49 -36.80
C LEU A 112 -27.81 -3.11 -35.63
N PHE A 113 -29.03 -2.61 -35.34
CA PHE A 113 -29.86 -3.17 -34.26
C PHE A 113 -30.39 -4.56 -34.62
N LYS A 114 -30.82 -4.78 -35.87
CA LYS A 114 -31.27 -6.10 -36.35
C LYS A 114 -30.13 -7.13 -36.32
N GLN A 115 -28.90 -6.72 -36.60
CA GLN A 115 -27.72 -7.59 -36.49
C GLN A 115 -27.34 -7.87 -35.03
N SER A 116 -27.49 -6.88 -34.14
CA SER A 116 -27.25 -7.00 -32.70
C SER A 116 -28.24 -7.95 -32.01
N THR A 117 -29.54 -7.90 -32.35
CA THR A 117 -30.54 -8.76 -31.70
C THR A 117 -30.36 -10.25 -32.03
N ASN A 118 -29.85 -10.57 -33.22
CA ASN A 118 -29.50 -11.94 -33.59
C ASN A 118 -28.26 -12.44 -32.82
N LEU A 119 -27.26 -11.57 -32.59
CA LEU A 119 -26.12 -11.90 -31.74
C LEU A 119 -26.55 -12.08 -30.28
N MET A 120 -27.47 -11.25 -29.79
CA MET A 120 -27.90 -11.25 -28.39
C MET A 120 -28.75 -12.48 -28.02
N SER A 121 -29.48 -13.06 -28.97
CA SER A 121 -30.19 -14.33 -28.78
C SER A 121 -29.23 -15.53 -28.80
N THR A 122 -28.23 -15.54 -29.68
CA THR A 122 -27.17 -16.58 -29.68
C THR A 122 -26.27 -16.49 -28.46
N ILE A 123 -25.95 -15.28 -27.98
CA ILE A 123 -25.20 -15.08 -26.74
C ILE A 123 -26.04 -15.58 -25.57
N LYS A 124 -27.32 -15.21 -25.43
CA LYS A 124 -28.15 -15.69 -24.32
C LYS A 124 -28.20 -17.22 -24.25
N THR A 125 -28.46 -17.91 -25.36
CA THR A 125 -28.59 -19.38 -25.32
C THR A 125 -27.24 -20.06 -25.08
N THR A 126 -26.15 -19.56 -25.64
CA THR A 126 -24.81 -20.16 -25.45
C THR A 126 -24.24 -19.85 -24.07
N PHE A 127 -24.42 -18.62 -23.55
CA PHE A 127 -23.92 -18.23 -22.23
C PHE A 127 -24.70 -18.92 -21.10
N PHE A 128 -26.03 -19.04 -21.19
CA PHE A 128 -26.81 -19.72 -20.15
C PHE A 128 -26.57 -21.23 -20.14
N VAL A 129 -26.39 -21.87 -21.30
CA VAL A 129 -26.06 -23.31 -21.37
C VAL A 129 -24.62 -23.57 -20.91
N SER A 130 -23.65 -22.72 -21.27
CA SER A 130 -22.28 -22.84 -20.75
C SER A 130 -22.18 -22.55 -19.26
N ILE A 131 -22.93 -21.57 -18.72
CA ILE A 131 -22.93 -21.30 -17.27
C ILE A 131 -23.49 -22.49 -16.50
N ASN A 132 -24.60 -23.09 -16.95
CA ASN A 132 -25.18 -24.25 -16.25
C ASN A 132 -24.27 -25.48 -16.33
N HIS A 133 -23.61 -25.73 -17.47
CA HIS A 133 -22.64 -26.82 -17.57
C HIS A 133 -21.41 -26.57 -16.69
N VAL A 134 -20.85 -25.36 -16.69
CA VAL A 134 -19.72 -24.98 -15.83
C VAL A 134 -20.11 -25.05 -14.36
N LEU A 135 -21.31 -24.61 -13.95
CA LEU A 135 -21.77 -24.72 -12.56
C LEU A 135 -21.95 -26.18 -12.14
N SER A 136 -22.53 -27.04 -13.00
CA SER A 136 -22.70 -28.46 -12.69
C SER A 136 -21.36 -29.20 -12.57
N ASP A 137 -20.37 -28.84 -13.39
CA ASP A 137 -19.02 -29.42 -13.35
C ASP A 137 -18.18 -28.83 -12.19
N LEU A 138 -18.48 -27.61 -11.74
CA LEU A 138 -17.90 -26.99 -10.54
C LEU A 138 -18.36 -27.67 -9.24
N ILE A 139 -19.63 -28.11 -9.18
CA ILE A 139 -20.17 -28.82 -8.02
C ILE A 139 -19.52 -30.21 -7.85
N GLY A 140 -19.10 -30.85 -8.95
CA GLY A 140 -18.41 -32.15 -8.93
C GLY A 140 -16.92 -32.10 -8.60
N LYS A 141 -16.31 -30.91 -8.58
CA LYS A 141 -14.84 -30.72 -8.42
C LYS A 141 -14.53 -29.76 -7.28
N PRO A 142 -14.57 -30.22 -6.01
CA PRO A 142 -14.47 -29.36 -4.82
C PRO A 142 -13.16 -28.56 -4.74
N TYR A 143 -12.08 -29.01 -5.40
CA TYR A 143 -10.80 -28.32 -5.46
C TYR A 143 -10.87 -27.00 -6.24
N LEU A 144 -11.70 -26.90 -7.29
CA LEU A 144 -11.87 -25.63 -8.05
C LEU A 144 -12.61 -24.59 -7.21
N LEU A 145 -13.57 -25.03 -6.41
CA LEU A 145 -14.34 -24.18 -5.49
C LEU A 145 -13.44 -23.66 -4.37
N LEU A 146 -12.52 -24.50 -3.88
CA LEU A 146 -11.49 -24.11 -2.91
C LEU A 146 -10.51 -23.07 -3.50
N CYS A 147 -10.05 -23.26 -4.74
CA CYS A 147 -9.20 -22.28 -5.44
C CYS A 147 -9.92 -20.94 -5.69
N ALA A 148 -11.18 -20.97 -6.10
CA ALA A 148 -12.01 -19.76 -6.26
C ALA A 148 -12.24 -19.05 -4.92
N GLY A 149 -12.48 -19.80 -3.85
CA GLY A 149 -12.57 -19.27 -2.50
C GLY A 149 -11.25 -18.62 -2.03
N LEU A 150 -10.12 -19.27 -2.28
CA LEU A 150 -8.77 -18.77 -1.94
C LEU A 150 -8.46 -17.47 -2.69
N THR A 151 -8.75 -17.40 -3.99
CA THR A 151 -8.51 -16.19 -4.79
C THR A 151 -9.37 -15.02 -4.32
N LEU A 152 -10.65 -15.25 -4.02
CA LEU A 152 -11.52 -14.22 -3.43
C LEU A 152 -11.05 -13.78 -2.04
N LEU A 153 -10.56 -14.71 -1.23
CA LEU A 153 -10.03 -14.43 0.10
C LEU A 153 -8.74 -13.60 0.04
N ILE A 154 -7.84 -13.88 -0.91
CA ILE A 154 -6.64 -13.08 -1.16
C ILE A 154 -7.03 -11.65 -1.58
N ILE A 155 -7.98 -11.51 -2.51
CA ILE A 155 -8.47 -10.19 -2.94
C ILE A 155 -9.07 -9.43 -1.76
N ALA A 156 -9.89 -10.08 -0.93
CA ALA A 156 -10.49 -9.45 0.25
C ALA A 156 -9.46 -9.01 1.30
N ILE A 157 -8.38 -9.80 1.49
CA ILE A 157 -7.27 -9.42 2.38
C ILE A 157 -6.52 -8.21 1.83
N ILE A 158 -6.21 -8.20 0.53
CA ILE A 158 -5.54 -7.07 -0.14
C ILE A 158 -6.38 -5.80 0.00
N ASP A 159 -7.67 -5.89 -0.27
CA ASP A 159 -8.58 -4.74 -0.21
C ASP A 159 -8.66 -4.19 1.23
N ARG A 160 -8.74 -5.09 2.22
CA ARG A 160 -8.72 -4.71 3.64
C ARG A 160 -7.39 -4.08 4.07
N LEU A 161 -6.25 -4.61 3.61
CA LEU A 161 -4.92 -4.07 3.88
C LEU A 161 -4.71 -2.69 3.23
N ILE A 162 -5.34 -2.41 2.08
CA ILE A 162 -5.25 -1.11 1.41
C ILE A 162 -6.17 -0.08 2.07
N ILE A 163 -7.36 -0.50 2.51
CA ILE A 163 -8.38 0.42 3.06
C ILE A 163 -8.09 0.80 4.53
N GLN A 164 -7.58 -0.11 5.36
CA GLN A 164 -7.27 0.17 6.77
C GLN A 164 -6.25 1.30 7.02
N PRO A 165 -5.09 1.38 6.34
CA PRO A 165 -4.11 2.44 6.60
C PRO A 165 -4.62 3.83 6.17
N LYS A 166 -5.60 3.89 5.27
CA LYS A 166 -6.20 5.16 4.82
C LYS A 166 -7.16 5.75 5.86
N TYR A 167 -7.80 4.93 6.70
CA TYR A 167 -8.72 5.40 7.75
C TYR A 167 -8.00 5.79 9.05
N ASN A 168 -6.91 5.11 9.42
CA ASN A 168 -6.14 5.46 10.63
C ASN A 168 -5.39 6.80 10.51
N ASN A 169 -5.15 7.30 9.30
CA ASN A 169 -4.51 8.60 9.07
C ASN A 169 -5.48 9.79 9.02
N LEU A 170 -6.78 9.58 9.28
CA LEU A 170 -7.80 10.63 9.31
C LEU A 170 -8.38 10.89 10.71
N SER A 171 -7.92 10.17 11.72
CA SER A 171 -8.19 10.45 13.13
C SER A 171 -6.97 11.09 13.79
N LEU A 172 -6.72 12.36 13.45
CA LEU A 172 -5.82 13.27 14.18
C LEU A 172 -6.37 14.70 14.04
#